data_AF-A0A6A7AUV5-F1
#
_entry.id   AF-A0A6A7AUV5-F1
#
_cell.length_a   1.000
_cell.length_b   1.000
_cell.length_c   1.000
_cell.angle_alpha   90.00
_cell.angle_beta   90.00
_cell.angle_gamma   90.00
#
_symmetry.space_group_name_H-M   'P 1'
#
loop_
_entity.id
_entity.type
_entity.pdbx_description
1 polymer ?
#
loop_
_entity_poly.entity_id
_entity_poly.type
_entity_poly.pdbx_seq_one_letter_code
_entity_poly.pdbx_strand_id
1 'polypeptide(L)'
;MGALLSLPITLLNFLLPFTKPGTPLTQDLLHTAVLCGTLYFAPQIAEWHNTQQSQGTTTGNGDEQPYRIDGEDTGTEEPPLDERFILRDDGDGNDLADPPPLAPTPPPDHARNAPNNHQPHIADENEDPNDFAGPANPPNPNAPRPTPANRTIGAKKAKSLARKDQRRAYHEFHRQEAELRRLQEAEGAEEREAALQASRDRRAAIEETIREKEREERERVKKEREREALEEAERRERVVRVVGEEVRGGGCCDLVDVAYREGKDRVWVEKLVRASGLMGGLQREGGHVMVTESGWIVRIDEGLMERVYRDAQMLGDAKEGKVSFAEFGGVLEKAVLARAKA
;
A
#
# COMPACT_ATOMS: atom_id res chain seq x y z
N MET A 1 -28.35 18.99 -31.95
CA MET A 1 -29.39 18.72 -30.93
C MET A 1 -28.86 19.02 -29.52
N GLY A 2 -28.44 20.27 -29.25
CA GLY A 2 -27.79 20.65 -27.97
C GLY A 2 -28.54 21.70 -27.14
N ALA A 3 -29.65 22.26 -27.65
CA ALA A 3 -30.37 23.35 -26.99
C ALA A 3 -31.43 22.89 -25.96
N LEU A 4 -31.80 21.60 -25.95
CA LEU A 4 -32.83 21.09 -25.04
C LEU A 4 -32.28 20.67 -23.66
N LEU A 5 -30.95 20.56 -23.51
CA LEU A 5 -30.31 20.22 -22.24
C LEU A 5 -29.81 21.45 -21.47
N SER A 6 -29.74 22.65 -22.07
CA SER A 6 -29.26 23.85 -21.39
C SER A 6 -30.29 24.47 -20.43
N LEU A 7 -31.59 24.35 -20.75
CA LEU A 7 -32.70 24.86 -19.94
C LEU A 7 -32.84 24.18 -18.56
N PRO A 8 -32.83 22.84 -18.43
CA PRO A 8 -32.88 22.21 -17.10
C PRO A 8 -31.65 22.54 -16.25
N ILE A 9 -30.47 22.70 -16.87
CA ILE A 9 -29.23 23.04 -16.17
C ILE A 9 -29.26 24.47 -15.63
N THR A 10 -29.82 25.43 -16.37
CA THR A 10 -29.99 26.81 -15.88
C THR A 10 -31.05 26.90 -14.79
N LEU A 11 -32.13 26.12 -14.88
CA LEU A 11 -33.16 26.06 -13.84
C LEU A 11 -32.63 25.45 -12.54
N LEU A 12 -31.78 24.41 -12.63
CA LEU A 12 -31.11 23.77 -11.49
C LEU A 12 -30.13 24.72 -10.79
N ASN A 13 -29.34 25.50 -11.55
CA ASN A 13 -28.47 26.53 -10.99
C ASN A 13 -29.23 27.69 -10.32
N PHE A 14 -30.51 27.90 -10.68
CA PHE A 14 -31.35 28.92 -10.04
C PHE A 14 -32.05 28.41 -8.76
N LEU A 15 -32.34 27.11 -8.69
CA LEU A 15 -33.02 26.47 -7.55
C LEU A 15 -32.07 26.06 -6.41
N LEU A 16 -30.77 25.97 -6.65
CA LEU A 16 -29.77 25.60 -5.66
C LEU A 16 -28.82 26.78 -5.37
N PRO A 17 -29.12 27.63 -4.36
CA PRO A 17 -28.34 28.84 -4.06
C PRO A 17 -26.93 28.58 -3.47
N PHE A 18 -26.45 27.32 -3.46
CA PHE A 18 -25.16 26.93 -2.89
C PHE A 18 -24.09 26.53 -3.93
N THR A 19 -24.41 26.52 -5.22
CA THR A 19 -23.46 26.13 -6.27
C THR A 19 -22.60 27.31 -6.70
N LYS A 20 -21.33 27.32 -6.29
CA LYS A 20 -20.33 28.26 -6.83
C LYS A 20 -20.08 27.92 -8.31
N PRO A 21 -19.97 28.89 -9.23
CA PRO A 21 -19.88 28.65 -10.68
C PRO A 21 -18.58 27.96 -11.16
N GLY A 22 -17.73 27.47 -10.24
CA GLY A 22 -16.45 26.83 -10.54
C GLY A 22 -16.38 25.33 -10.20
N THR A 23 -17.40 24.74 -9.58
CA THR A 23 -17.47 23.29 -9.35
C THR A 23 -18.22 22.62 -10.49
N PRO A 24 -17.72 21.49 -11.04
CA PRO A 24 -18.45 20.78 -12.08
C PRO A 24 -19.78 20.29 -11.51
N LEU A 25 -20.89 20.70 -12.13
CA LEU A 25 -22.28 20.45 -11.69
C LEU A 25 -22.57 18.97 -11.39
N THR A 26 -21.82 18.06 -12.01
CA THR A 26 -21.85 16.61 -11.76
C THR A 26 -21.40 16.23 -10.35
N GLN A 27 -20.43 16.95 -9.77
CA GLN A 27 -19.94 16.72 -8.42
C GLN A 27 -21.01 17.06 -7.38
N ASP A 28 -21.72 18.17 -7.57
CA ASP A 28 -22.77 18.58 -6.63
C ASP A 28 -24.01 17.68 -6.76
N LEU A 29 -24.35 17.21 -7.96
CA LEU A 29 -25.37 16.18 -8.14
C LEU A 29 -24.98 14.84 -7.50
N LEU A 30 -23.71 14.44 -7.62
CA LEU A 30 -23.21 13.22 -6.99
C LEU A 30 -23.25 13.34 -5.46
N HIS A 31 -22.79 14.45 -4.89
CA HIS A 31 -22.85 14.72 -3.46
C HIS A 31 -24.30 14.74 -2.95
N THR A 32 -25.21 15.36 -3.71
CA THR A 32 -26.63 15.40 -3.35
C THR A 32 -27.24 14.00 -3.41
N ALA A 33 -26.93 13.21 -4.43
CA ALA A 33 -27.40 11.83 -4.54
C ALA A 33 -26.87 10.94 -3.40
N VAL A 34 -25.59 11.10 -3.04
CA VAL A 34 -24.98 10.41 -1.90
C VAL A 34 -25.65 10.83 -0.59
N LEU A 35 -25.86 12.13 -0.36
CA LEU A 35 -26.47 12.64 0.87
C LEU A 35 -27.95 12.26 0.99
N CYS A 36 -28.70 12.30 -0.10
CA CYS A 36 -30.08 11.80 -0.14
C CYS A 36 -30.13 10.28 0.06
N GLY A 37 -29.20 9.54 -0.55
CA GLY A 37 -29.08 8.10 -0.36
C GLY A 37 -28.77 7.72 1.09
N THR A 38 -27.79 8.39 1.71
CA THR A 38 -27.43 8.13 3.11
C THR A 38 -28.56 8.51 4.05
N LEU A 39 -29.26 9.63 3.86
CA LEU A 39 -30.41 10.00 4.68
C LEU A 39 -31.61 9.05 4.51
N TYR A 40 -31.84 8.55 3.29
CA TYR A 40 -32.90 7.56 3.04
C TYR A 40 -32.62 6.23 3.75
N PHE A 41 -31.36 5.78 3.74
CA PHE A 41 -30.95 4.52 4.39
C PHE A 41 -30.49 4.69 5.85
N ALA A 42 -30.38 5.91 6.36
CA ALA A 42 -29.95 6.19 7.73
C ALA A 42 -30.77 5.44 8.81
N PRO A 43 -32.11 5.33 8.71
CA PRO A 43 -32.90 4.57 9.69
C PRO A 43 -32.51 3.08 9.71
N GLN A 44 -32.27 2.48 8.54
CA GLN A 44 -31.89 1.06 8.44
C GLN A 44 -30.47 0.81 8.96
N ILE A 45 -29.53 1.73 8.69
CA ILE A 45 -28.15 1.66 9.22
C ILE A 45 -28.16 1.82 10.74
N ALA A 46 -28.98 2.73 11.28
CA ALA A 46 -29.12 2.94 12.71
C ALA A 46 -29.72 1.70 13.40
N GLU A 47 -30.76 1.10 12.83
CA GLU A 47 -31.35 -0.15 13.34
C GLU A 47 -30.34 -1.29 13.37
N TRP A 48 -29.59 -1.49 12.28
CA TRP A 48 -28.56 -2.52 12.19
C TRP A 48 -27.47 -2.35 13.26
N HIS A 49 -26.98 -1.11 13.44
CA HIS A 49 -25.97 -0.80 14.46
C HIS A 49 -26.49 -1.03 15.88
N ASN A 50 -27.76 -0.68 16.15
CA ASN A 50 -28.38 -0.89 17.45
C ASN A 50 -28.58 -2.39 17.76
N THR A 51 -28.91 -3.23 16.75
CA THR A 51 -28.94 -4.69 16.92
C THR A 51 -27.57 -5.29 17.22
N GLN A 52 -26.50 -4.75 16.63
CA GLN A 52 -25.14 -5.23 16.88
C GLN A 52 -24.64 -4.86 18.29
N GLN A 53 -24.93 -3.64 18.75
CA GLN A 53 -24.57 -3.22 20.11
C GLN A 53 -25.38 -3.94 21.20
N SER A 54 -26.68 -4.20 20.96
CA SER A 54 -27.52 -4.93 21.92
C SER A 54 -27.16 -6.42 22.03
N GLN A 55 -26.63 -7.05 20.98
CA GLN A 55 -26.14 -8.43 21.07
C GLN A 55 -24.80 -8.56 21.82
N GLY A 56 -24.02 -7.48 21.92
CA GLY A 56 -22.73 -7.49 22.62
C GLY A 56 -22.81 -7.41 24.16
N THR A 57 -23.99 -7.15 24.74
CA THR A 57 -24.16 -6.90 26.20
C THR A 57 -24.91 -7.98 26.96
N THR A 58 -25.35 -9.08 26.34
CA THR A 58 -26.16 -10.13 27.01
C THR A 58 -25.39 -11.41 27.36
N THR A 59 -24.11 -11.31 27.70
CA THR A 59 -23.37 -12.39 28.39
C THR A 59 -22.53 -11.81 29.52
N GLY A 60 -23.19 -11.44 30.61
CA GLY A 60 -22.55 -11.03 31.84
C GLY A 60 -23.56 -11.02 32.98
N ASN A 61 -23.71 -12.17 33.64
CA ASN A 61 -24.29 -12.29 34.97
C ASN A 61 -23.68 -11.24 35.92
N GLY A 62 -24.53 -10.53 36.66
CA GLY A 62 -24.08 -9.65 37.74
C GLY A 62 -25.25 -8.92 38.39
N ASP A 63 -25.72 -9.48 39.50
CA ASP A 63 -26.63 -8.88 40.47
C ASP A 63 -26.17 -7.49 40.98
N GLU A 64 -27.15 -6.68 41.42
CA GLU A 64 -27.05 -5.54 42.37
C GLU A 64 -26.27 -4.29 41.90
N GLN A 65 -26.67 -3.01 42.03
CA GLN A 65 -27.68 -2.23 42.76
C GLN A 65 -27.72 -0.81 42.13
N PRO A 66 -28.77 0.02 42.35
CA PRO A 66 -28.83 1.38 41.84
C PRO A 66 -28.28 2.40 42.85
N TYR A 67 -27.10 2.96 42.60
CA TYR A 67 -26.68 4.20 43.24
C TYR A 67 -26.59 5.33 42.21
N ARG A 68 -27.56 6.24 42.33
CA ARG A 68 -27.66 7.52 41.65
C ARG A 68 -26.71 8.49 42.35
N ILE A 69 -25.68 8.95 41.65
CA ILE A 69 -24.88 10.12 42.05
C ILE A 69 -24.91 11.09 40.86
N ASP A 70 -25.62 12.19 41.06
CA ASP A 70 -25.54 13.37 40.21
C ASP A 70 -24.12 13.95 40.34
N GLY A 71 -23.44 14.10 39.20
CA GLY A 71 -22.07 14.58 39.11
C GLY A 71 -21.81 15.15 37.72
N GLU A 72 -22.15 16.42 37.58
CA GLU A 72 -21.78 17.33 36.51
C GLU A 72 -20.24 17.37 36.39
N ASP A 73 -19.66 16.82 35.32
CA ASP A 73 -18.28 17.10 34.95
C ASP A 73 -18.09 17.09 33.42
N THR A 74 -17.62 18.22 32.94
CA THR A 74 -17.24 18.54 31.58
C THR A 74 -15.98 17.80 31.19
N GLY A 75 -16.09 16.77 30.34
CA GLY A 75 -14.96 16.04 29.79
C GLY A 75 -15.14 15.82 28.29
N THR A 76 -14.31 16.53 27.51
CA THR A 76 -14.08 16.38 26.06
C THR A 76 -14.11 14.91 25.60
N GLU A 77 -15.10 14.56 24.79
CA GLU A 77 -15.13 13.31 24.04
C GLU A 77 -14.10 13.36 22.90
N GLU A 78 -12.94 12.76 23.13
CA GLU A 78 -12.01 12.38 22.08
C GLU A 78 -12.46 11.02 21.51
N PRO A 79 -12.83 10.92 20.22
CA PRO A 79 -13.24 9.65 19.64
C PRO A 79 -12.05 8.68 19.56
N PRO A 80 -12.25 7.37 19.75
CA PRO A 80 -11.17 6.40 19.66
C PRO A 80 -10.64 6.37 18.21
N LEU A 81 -9.38 6.75 18.03
CA LEU A 81 -8.67 6.64 16.77
C LEU A 81 -8.54 5.15 16.39
N ASP A 82 -9.20 4.78 15.30
CA ASP A 82 -9.17 3.44 14.71
C ASP A 82 -7.82 3.22 14.01
N GLU A 83 -6.90 2.50 14.66
CA GLU A 83 -5.52 2.22 14.18
C GLU A 83 -5.46 1.30 12.93
N ARG A 84 -6.58 1.02 12.26
CA ARG A 84 -6.64 0.12 11.09
C ARG A 84 -6.49 0.81 9.72
N PHE A 85 -6.20 2.11 9.69
CA PHE A 85 -6.10 2.90 8.45
C PHE A 85 -4.70 3.45 8.11
N ILE A 86 -3.61 2.78 8.55
CA ILE A 86 -2.26 3.13 8.07
C ILE A 86 -1.65 1.95 7.33
N LEU A 87 -1.99 1.83 6.05
CA LEU A 87 -1.09 1.26 5.05
C LEU A 87 -1.29 2.00 3.72
N ARG A 88 -0.71 3.19 3.66
CA ARG A 88 -0.49 3.94 2.42
C ARG A 88 0.85 3.46 1.87
N ASP A 89 0.79 2.48 0.98
CA ASP A 89 1.94 2.05 0.18
C ASP A 89 2.04 2.99 -1.03
N ASP A 90 2.66 4.15 -0.80
CA ASP A 90 3.07 5.06 -1.87
C ASP A 90 4.43 4.54 -2.40
N GLY A 91 4.37 3.80 -3.50
CA GLY A 91 5.55 3.32 -4.20
C GLY A 91 6.33 4.43 -4.92
N ASP A 92 7.63 4.14 -5.05
CA ASP A 92 8.63 4.65 -6.00
C ASP A 92 9.56 5.78 -5.53
N GLY A 93 10.85 5.60 -5.84
CA GLY A 93 11.85 6.66 -5.78
C GLY A 93 13.04 6.42 -4.87
N ASN A 94 13.98 5.61 -5.35
CA ASN A 94 15.39 5.56 -4.99
C ASN A 94 15.98 6.90 -4.48
N ASP A 95 16.11 7.06 -3.15
CA ASP A 95 17.06 7.96 -2.52
C ASP A 95 17.71 7.24 -1.34
N LEU A 96 19.04 7.29 -1.29
CA LEU A 96 19.90 6.77 -0.22
C LEU A 96 19.62 7.51 1.11
N ALA A 97 18.53 7.15 1.78
CA ALA A 97 18.30 7.52 3.16
C ALA A 97 18.90 6.44 4.07
N ASP A 98 19.84 6.85 4.92
CA ASP A 98 20.39 6.04 5.99
C ASP A 98 19.27 5.33 6.78
N PRO A 99 19.45 4.06 7.18
CA PRO A 99 18.45 3.39 8.02
C PRO A 99 18.21 4.25 9.28
N PRO A 100 16.95 4.41 9.72
CA PRO A 100 16.67 5.15 10.94
C PRO A 100 17.47 4.54 12.10
N PRO A 101 17.99 5.36 13.03
CA PRO A 101 18.79 4.85 14.13
C PRO A 101 17.98 3.80 14.90
N LEU A 102 18.57 2.62 15.06
CA LEU A 102 18.02 1.53 15.87
C LEU A 102 17.65 2.10 17.24
N ALA A 103 16.39 1.87 17.65
CA ALA A 103 15.95 2.21 19.00
C ALA A 103 16.96 1.65 20.03
N PRO A 104 17.25 2.37 21.13
CA PRO A 104 18.15 1.91 22.17
C PRO A 104 17.67 0.54 22.65
N THR A 105 18.37 -0.52 22.26
CA THR A 105 18.13 -1.85 22.81
C THR A 105 18.34 -1.76 24.32
N PRO A 106 17.36 -2.19 25.15
CA PRO A 106 17.53 -2.21 26.59
C PRO A 106 18.78 -3.03 26.94
N PRO A 107 19.52 -2.62 28.00
CA PRO A 107 20.77 -3.26 28.37
C PRO A 107 20.56 -4.77 28.60
N PRO A 108 21.55 -5.61 28.27
CA PRO A 108 21.43 -7.04 28.46
C PRO A 108 21.25 -7.31 29.95
N ASP A 109 20.08 -7.83 30.33
CA ASP A 109 19.89 -8.42 31.63
C ASP A 109 20.90 -9.56 31.77
N HIS A 110 21.90 -9.35 32.61
CA HIS A 110 22.68 -10.41 33.22
C HIS A 110 21.79 -11.20 34.20
N ALA A 111 20.71 -11.78 33.69
CA ALA A 111 19.88 -12.74 34.39
C ALA A 111 20.39 -14.14 34.08
N ARG A 112 21.34 -14.58 34.91
CA ARG A 112 21.41 -15.94 35.48
C ARG A 112 20.82 -17.06 34.60
N ASN A 113 21.53 -17.48 33.57
CA ASN A 113 21.44 -18.86 33.09
C ASN A 113 22.56 -19.68 33.73
N ALA A 114 22.37 -19.98 35.01
CA ALA A 114 22.91 -21.21 35.57
C ALA A 114 22.13 -22.37 34.90
N PRO A 115 22.78 -23.43 34.40
CA PRO A 115 22.07 -24.60 33.94
C PRO A 115 21.32 -25.16 35.15
N ASN A 116 19.99 -25.11 35.10
CA ASN A 116 19.12 -25.73 36.08
C ASN A 116 19.18 -27.25 35.89
N ASN A 117 20.32 -27.82 36.27
CA ASN A 117 20.55 -29.25 36.37
C ASN A 117 19.89 -29.70 37.67
N HIS A 118 18.56 -29.82 37.66
CA HIS A 118 17.83 -30.53 38.70
C HIS A 118 18.12 -32.02 38.60
N GLN A 119 19.34 -32.41 38.98
CA GLN A 119 19.59 -33.72 39.53
C GLN A 119 18.99 -33.74 40.95
N PRO A 120 18.10 -34.68 41.28
CA PRO A 120 17.81 -34.97 42.67
C PRO A 120 19.07 -35.62 43.27
N HIS A 121 19.88 -34.80 43.94
CA HIS A 121 20.95 -35.26 44.81
C HIS A 121 20.28 -35.95 46.01
N ILE A 122 20.10 -37.27 45.94
CA ILE A 122 19.82 -38.08 47.14
C ILE A 122 21.16 -38.17 47.86
N ALA A 123 21.29 -37.40 48.93
CA ALA A 123 22.34 -37.55 49.92
C ALA A 123 22.16 -38.94 50.56
N ASP A 124 23.07 -39.86 50.23
CA ASP A 124 23.24 -41.11 50.98
C ASP A 124 24.23 -40.81 52.11
N GLU A 125 23.74 -40.09 53.12
CA GLU A 125 24.36 -39.99 54.43
C GLU A 125 23.95 -41.25 55.19
N ASN A 126 24.77 -42.29 55.06
CA ASN A 126 24.84 -43.37 56.04
C ASN A 126 26.31 -43.61 56.33
N GLU A 127 26.79 -42.83 57.30
CA GLU A 127 27.85 -43.26 58.19
C GLU A 127 27.48 -44.65 58.74
N ASP A 128 28.35 -45.63 58.53
CA ASP A 128 28.28 -46.95 59.15
C ASP A 128 29.37 -46.99 60.23
N PRO A 129 29.06 -46.72 61.52
CA PRO A 129 30.03 -46.81 62.59
C PRO A 129 29.94 -48.18 63.26
N ASN A 130 31.05 -48.91 63.22
CA ASN A 130 31.36 -50.12 63.99
C ASN A 130 30.39 -51.31 63.82
N ASP A 131 30.93 -52.43 63.33
CA ASP A 131 30.93 -53.60 64.21
C ASP A 131 32.11 -54.55 64.00
N PHE A 132 32.56 -55.02 65.16
CA PHE A 132 33.70 -55.85 65.49
C PHE A 132 33.79 -57.21 64.77
N ALA A 133 34.99 -57.77 64.81
CA ALA A 133 35.39 -59.08 64.30
C ALA A 133 34.78 -60.31 65.01
N GLY A 134 34.61 -61.41 64.23
CA GLY A 134 34.80 -62.82 64.63
C GLY A 134 33.64 -63.80 64.35
N PRO A 135 33.86 -65.15 64.19
CA PRO A 135 35.05 -65.90 63.78
C PRO A 135 34.88 -66.62 62.42
N ALA A 136 36.02 -67.04 61.85
CA ALA A 136 36.09 -67.90 60.68
C ALA A 136 35.47 -69.28 60.94
N ASN A 137 34.48 -69.67 60.13
CA ASN A 137 34.05 -71.06 60.03
C ASN A 137 34.82 -71.72 58.86
N PRO A 138 35.46 -72.89 59.03
CA PRO A 138 36.25 -73.50 57.98
C PRO A 138 35.36 -73.88 56.77
N PRO A 139 35.84 -73.68 55.53
CA PRO A 139 35.07 -74.02 54.34
C PRO A 139 34.99 -75.54 54.22
N ASN A 140 33.77 -76.09 54.18
CA ASN A 140 33.54 -77.47 53.78
C ASN A 140 33.87 -77.61 52.26
N PRO A 141 34.86 -78.42 51.86
CA PRO A 141 35.33 -78.47 50.48
C PRO A 141 34.38 -79.21 49.50
N ASN A 142 33.29 -79.82 49.99
CA ASN A 142 32.40 -80.65 49.16
C ASN A 142 30.99 -80.06 48.93
N ALA A 143 30.75 -78.77 49.18
CA ALA A 143 29.45 -78.14 48.90
C ALA A 143 29.54 -77.18 47.69
N PRO A 144 28.73 -77.37 46.62
CA PRO A 144 28.70 -76.45 45.49
C PRO A 144 28.24 -75.07 45.99
N ARG A 145 29.02 -74.02 45.67
CA ARG A 145 28.67 -72.64 46.05
C ARG A 145 27.29 -72.30 45.50
N PRO A 146 26.29 -71.97 46.33
CA PRO A 146 24.98 -71.60 45.84
C PRO A 146 25.11 -70.30 45.04
N THR A 147 24.72 -70.36 43.77
CA THR A 147 24.61 -69.20 42.90
C THR A 147 23.69 -68.17 43.56
N PRO A 148 23.89 -66.86 43.33
CA PRO A 148 23.11 -65.81 44.00
C PRO A 148 21.58 -65.95 43.83
N ALA A 149 21.13 -66.71 42.82
CA ALA A 149 19.74 -67.07 42.58
C ALA A 149 19.18 -68.14 43.55
N ASN A 150 20.01 -69.05 44.07
CA ASN A 150 19.58 -70.22 44.86
C ASN A 150 19.93 -70.11 46.36
N ARG A 151 20.22 -68.92 46.87
CA ARG A 151 20.43 -68.72 48.32
C ARG A 151 19.08 -68.72 49.04
N THR A 152 18.93 -69.51 50.11
CA THR A 152 17.79 -69.46 51.03
C THR A 152 17.78 -68.11 51.75
N ILE A 153 17.01 -67.18 51.19
CA ILE A 153 16.88 -65.83 51.69
C ILE A 153 15.73 -65.78 52.69
N GLY A 154 15.96 -65.17 53.86
CA GLY A 154 14.91 -64.98 54.87
C GLY A 154 13.71 -64.18 54.33
N ALA A 155 12.51 -64.45 54.83
CA ALA A 155 11.24 -63.94 54.31
C ALA A 155 11.22 -62.40 54.05
N LYS A 156 11.85 -61.61 54.93
CA LYS A 156 11.95 -60.14 54.76
C LYS A 156 12.77 -59.74 53.53
N LYS A 157 13.90 -60.42 53.30
CA LYS A 157 14.81 -60.14 52.18
C LYS A 157 14.26 -60.70 50.86
N ALA A 158 13.49 -61.79 50.89
CA ALA A 158 12.76 -62.29 49.74
C ALA A 158 11.69 -61.28 49.27
N LYS A 159 10.92 -60.71 50.21
CA LYS A 159 9.93 -59.65 49.89
C LYS A 159 10.58 -58.36 49.37
N SER A 160 11.74 -57.98 49.89
CA SER A 160 12.51 -56.83 49.41
C SER A 160 13.02 -57.04 47.98
N LEU A 161 13.57 -58.23 47.69
CA LEU A 161 14.00 -58.59 46.34
C LEU A 161 12.84 -58.66 45.35
N ALA A 162 11.70 -59.24 45.72
CA ALA A 162 10.51 -59.26 44.88
C ALA A 162 10.01 -57.83 44.53
N ARG A 163 10.03 -56.89 45.50
CA ARG A 163 9.69 -55.48 45.23
C ARG A 163 10.71 -54.80 44.31
N LYS A 164 12.00 -55.10 44.47
CA LYS A 164 13.06 -54.57 43.59
C LYS A 164 12.93 -55.11 42.17
N ASP A 165 12.59 -56.39 42.04
CA ASP A 165 12.36 -57.06 40.76
C ASP A 165 11.11 -56.53 40.05
N GLN A 166 10.01 -56.33 40.78
CA GLN A 166 8.81 -55.64 40.27
C GLN A 166 9.11 -54.22 39.76
N ARG A 167 9.94 -53.45 40.48
CA ARG A 167 10.36 -52.12 40.02
C ARG A 167 11.21 -52.20 38.75
N ARG A 168 12.13 -53.16 38.67
CA ARG A 168 12.95 -53.38 37.46
C ARG A 168 12.08 -53.77 36.27
N ALA A 169 11.18 -54.75 36.44
CA ALA A 169 10.25 -55.19 35.41
C ALA A 169 9.33 -54.05 34.93
N TYR A 170 8.85 -53.19 35.84
CA TYR A 170 8.07 -52.00 35.48
C TYR A 170 8.89 -51.02 34.63
N HIS A 171 10.12 -50.70 35.03
CA HIS A 171 10.98 -49.81 34.25
C HIS A 171 11.42 -50.40 32.91
N GLU A 172 11.61 -51.71 32.83
CA GLU A 172 11.91 -52.42 31.57
C GLU A 172 10.69 -52.43 30.64
N PHE A 173 9.49 -52.68 31.17
CA PHE A 173 8.25 -52.56 30.41
C PHE A 173 8.06 -51.15 29.83
N HIS A 174 8.30 -50.10 30.63
CA HIS A 174 8.22 -48.71 30.14
C HIS A 174 9.26 -48.38 29.08
N ARG A 175 10.47 -48.95 29.16
CA ARG A 175 11.47 -48.81 28.09
C ARG A 175 11.02 -49.51 26.81
N GLN A 176 10.52 -50.74 26.93
CA GLN A 176 10.00 -51.49 25.79
C GLN A 176 8.80 -50.80 25.14
N GLU A 177 7.89 -50.24 25.93
CA GLU A 177 6.74 -49.47 25.44
C GLU A 177 7.20 -48.18 24.73
N ALA A 178 8.19 -47.46 25.27
CA ALA A 178 8.77 -46.29 24.63
C ALA A 178 9.52 -46.63 23.33
N GLU A 179 10.25 -47.75 23.29
CA GLU A 179 10.91 -48.25 22.08
C GLU A 179 9.90 -48.67 21.02
N LEU A 180 8.82 -49.34 21.41
CA LEU A 180 7.74 -49.75 20.51
C LEU A 180 6.99 -48.54 19.95
N ARG A 181 6.73 -47.51 20.77
CA ARG A 181 6.18 -46.22 20.30
C ARG A 181 7.11 -45.52 19.31
N ARG A 182 8.42 -45.49 19.58
CA ARG A 182 9.41 -44.89 18.64
C ARG A 182 9.46 -45.63 17.31
N LEU A 183 9.37 -46.96 17.31
CA LEU A 183 9.33 -47.75 16.08
C LEU A 183 8.07 -47.48 15.26
N GLN A 184 6.90 -47.41 15.91
CA GLN A 184 5.64 -47.05 15.25
C GLN A 184 5.64 -45.62 14.69
N GLU A 185 6.21 -44.66 15.42
CA GLU A 185 6.35 -43.28 14.96
C GLU A 185 7.32 -43.15 13.78
N ALA A 186 8.41 -43.93 13.77
CA ALA A 186 9.38 -43.97 12.68
C ALA A 186 8.79 -44.60 11.40
N GLU A 187 8.04 -45.68 11.53
CA GLU A 187 7.35 -46.33 10.40
C GLU A 187 6.32 -45.39 9.75
N GLY A 188 5.61 -44.60 10.54
CA GLY A 188 4.66 -43.58 10.04
C GLY A 188 5.26 -42.19 9.81
N ALA A 189 6.56 -41.97 10.02
CA ALA A 189 7.19 -40.66 9.81
C ALA A 189 7.36 -40.39 8.31
N GLU A 190 7.91 -41.35 7.57
CA GLU A 190 8.19 -41.20 6.15
C GLU A 190 6.91 -40.96 5.33
N GLU A 191 5.81 -41.67 5.65
CA GLU A 191 4.53 -41.49 4.97
C GLU A 191 3.90 -40.13 5.25
N ARG A 192 3.99 -39.63 6.50
CA ARG A 192 3.50 -38.30 6.87
C ARG A 192 4.35 -37.20 6.22
N GLU A 193 5.66 -37.37 6.18
CA GLU A 193 6.57 -36.44 5.52
C GLU A 193 6.35 -36.41 4.02
N ALA A 194 6.19 -37.57 3.38
CA ALA A 194 5.85 -37.67 1.96
C ALA A 194 4.49 -37.02 1.64
N ALA A 195 3.47 -37.21 2.49
CA ALA A 195 2.17 -36.58 2.33
C ALA A 195 2.23 -35.04 2.50
N LEU A 196 2.99 -34.56 3.49
CA LEU A 196 3.22 -33.13 3.69
C LEU A 196 4.01 -32.52 2.53
N GLN A 197 5.02 -33.22 2.02
CA GLN A 197 5.82 -32.78 0.88
C GLN A 197 4.97 -32.72 -0.39
N ALA A 198 4.19 -33.76 -0.70
CA ALA A 198 3.28 -33.75 -1.85
C ALA A 198 2.25 -32.61 -1.78
N SER A 199 1.76 -32.26 -0.58
CA SER A 199 0.89 -31.10 -0.40
C SER A 199 1.63 -29.77 -0.58
N ARG A 200 2.90 -29.68 -0.17
CA ARG A 200 3.74 -28.48 -0.38
C ARG A 200 4.05 -28.28 -1.84
N ASP A 201 4.43 -29.35 -2.55
CA ASP A 201 4.76 -29.29 -3.98
C ASP A 201 3.55 -28.85 -4.81
N ARG A 202 2.34 -29.31 -4.47
CA ARG A 202 1.10 -28.83 -5.12
C ARG A 202 0.85 -27.35 -4.90
N ARG A 203 1.12 -26.83 -3.69
CA ARG A 203 0.96 -25.40 -3.40
C ARG A 203 2.03 -24.57 -4.11
N ALA A 204 3.27 -25.05 -4.12
CA ALA A 204 4.38 -24.41 -4.80
C ALA A 204 4.13 -24.30 -6.31
N ALA A 205 3.67 -25.38 -6.95
CA ALA A 205 3.32 -25.36 -8.37
C ALA A 205 2.18 -24.38 -8.67
N ILE A 206 1.15 -24.32 -7.82
CA ILE A 206 0.06 -23.34 -8.00
C ILE A 206 0.58 -21.91 -7.82
N GLU A 207 1.39 -21.65 -6.79
CA GLU A 207 1.97 -20.33 -6.52
C GLU A 207 2.89 -19.87 -7.65
N GLU A 208 3.69 -20.78 -8.22
CA GLU A 208 4.54 -20.49 -9.38
C GLU A 208 3.71 -20.08 -10.59
N THR A 209 2.63 -20.81 -10.90
CA THR A 209 1.74 -20.43 -12.01
C THR A 209 1.01 -19.10 -11.77
N ILE A 210 0.70 -18.76 -10.53
CA ILE A 210 0.13 -17.44 -10.16
C ILE A 210 1.18 -16.35 -10.36
N ARG A 211 2.41 -16.58 -9.90
CA ARG A 211 3.52 -15.63 -10.01
C ARG A 211 3.93 -15.36 -11.46
N GLU A 212 3.92 -16.40 -12.31
CA GLU A 212 4.16 -16.25 -13.75
C GLU A 212 3.07 -15.42 -14.41
N LYS A 213 1.78 -15.72 -14.14
CA LYS A 213 0.66 -14.94 -14.67
C LYS A 213 0.68 -13.48 -14.20
N GLU A 214 1.01 -13.24 -12.94
CA GLU A 214 1.13 -11.88 -12.40
C GLU A 214 2.29 -11.11 -13.05
N ARG A 215 3.44 -11.78 -13.27
CA ARG A 215 4.56 -11.17 -14.01
C ARG A 215 4.16 -10.83 -15.44
N GLU A 216 3.50 -11.74 -16.15
CA GLU A 216 3.00 -11.50 -17.51
C GLU A 216 2.00 -10.35 -17.57
N GLU A 217 1.08 -10.28 -16.60
CA GLU A 217 0.10 -9.19 -16.52
C GLU A 217 0.78 -7.84 -16.25
N ARG A 218 1.71 -7.79 -15.29
CA ARG A 218 2.50 -6.59 -15.00
C ARG A 218 3.29 -6.13 -16.22
N GLU A 219 3.90 -7.05 -16.96
CA GLU A 219 4.61 -6.73 -18.20
C GLU A 219 3.69 -6.24 -19.31
N ARG A 220 2.49 -6.82 -19.44
CA ARG A 220 1.49 -6.37 -20.42
C ARG A 220 1.00 -4.96 -20.12
N VAL A 221 0.66 -4.68 -18.85
CA VAL A 221 0.25 -3.34 -18.41
C VAL A 221 1.37 -2.33 -18.60
N LYS A 222 2.61 -2.71 -18.29
CA LYS A 222 3.78 -1.85 -18.52
C LYS A 222 3.95 -1.52 -20.01
N LYS A 223 3.89 -2.52 -20.90
CA LYS A 223 4.01 -2.31 -22.35
C LYS A 223 2.87 -1.45 -22.91
N GLU A 224 1.65 -1.61 -22.42
CA GLU A 224 0.52 -0.78 -22.85
C GLU A 224 0.68 0.67 -22.42
N ARG A 225 1.08 0.92 -21.17
CA ARG A 225 1.37 2.27 -20.66
C ARG A 225 2.53 2.92 -21.42
N GLU A 226 3.59 2.17 -21.71
CA GLU A 226 4.71 2.66 -22.51
C GLU A 226 4.28 3.00 -23.93
N ARG A 227 3.43 2.17 -24.56
CA ARG A 227 2.86 2.45 -25.88
C ARG A 227 2.01 3.71 -25.88
N GLU A 228 1.09 3.85 -24.93
CA GLU A 228 0.24 5.05 -24.80
C GLU A 228 1.08 6.31 -24.54
N ALA A 229 2.11 6.20 -23.69
CA ALA A 229 3.02 7.31 -23.40
C ALA A 229 3.83 7.72 -24.64
N LEU A 230 4.30 6.76 -25.44
CA LEU A 230 4.98 7.02 -26.70
C LEU A 230 4.05 7.68 -27.72
N GLU A 231 2.82 7.17 -27.88
CA GLU A 231 1.83 7.76 -28.79
C GLU A 231 1.46 9.20 -28.36
N GLU A 232 1.36 9.47 -27.06
CA GLU A 232 1.13 10.81 -26.56
C GLU A 232 2.35 11.72 -26.77
N ALA A 233 3.57 11.21 -26.56
CA ALA A 233 4.80 11.95 -26.79
C ALA A 233 4.95 12.33 -28.28
N GLU A 234 4.71 11.38 -29.19
CA GLU A 234 4.72 11.64 -30.63
C GLU A 234 3.64 12.66 -31.01
N ARG A 235 2.46 12.60 -30.40
CA ARG A 235 1.40 13.60 -30.64
C ARG A 235 1.83 14.99 -30.19
N ARG A 236 2.43 15.08 -29.00
CA ARG A 236 2.97 16.34 -28.46
C ARG A 236 4.04 16.90 -29.40
N GLU A 237 4.94 16.06 -29.88
CA GLU A 237 5.99 16.46 -30.83
C GLU A 237 5.40 16.95 -32.15
N ARG A 238 4.42 16.23 -32.73
CA ARG A 238 3.75 16.65 -33.95
C ARG A 238 3.12 18.03 -33.82
N VAL A 239 2.39 18.28 -32.73
CA VAL A 239 1.77 19.58 -32.45
C VAL A 239 2.81 20.69 -32.36
N VAL A 240 3.87 20.49 -31.56
CA VAL A 240 4.93 21.50 -31.39
C VAL A 240 5.66 21.77 -32.69
N ARG A 241 5.91 20.73 -33.50
CA ARG A 241 6.53 20.87 -34.81
C ARG A 241 5.65 21.66 -35.77
N VAL A 242 4.37 21.30 -35.91
CA VAL A 242 3.43 22.00 -36.81
C VAL A 242 3.30 23.47 -36.41
N VAL A 243 3.09 23.75 -35.12
CA VAL A 243 3.01 25.13 -34.62
C VAL A 243 4.33 25.88 -34.89
N GLY A 244 5.47 25.24 -34.66
CA GLY A 244 6.78 25.83 -34.90
C GLY A 244 7.05 26.12 -36.38
N GLU A 245 6.62 25.25 -37.28
CA GLU A 245 6.72 25.44 -38.73
C GLU A 245 5.79 26.55 -39.23
N GLU A 246 4.51 26.53 -38.82
CA GLU A 246 3.52 27.54 -39.17
C GLU A 246 3.95 28.94 -38.68
N VAL A 247 4.48 29.05 -37.45
CA VAL A 247 4.97 30.35 -36.92
C VAL A 247 6.27 30.81 -37.59
N ARG A 248 7.19 29.91 -37.96
CA ARG A 248 8.42 30.31 -38.68
C ARG A 248 8.13 30.73 -40.12
N GLY A 249 7.23 30.05 -40.81
CA GLY A 249 6.83 30.38 -42.18
C GLY A 249 5.93 31.61 -42.25
N GLY A 250 4.75 31.53 -41.61
CA GLY A 250 3.69 32.54 -41.71
C GLY A 250 3.71 33.62 -40.62
N GLY A 251 4.56 33.49 -39.60
CA GLY A 251 4.62 34.44 -38.47
C GLY A 251 3.46 34.32 -37.48
N CYS A 252 2.47 33.47 -37.73
CA CYS A 252 1.40 33.17 -36.79
C CYS A 252 0.81 31.78 -37.02
N CYS A 253 0.13 31.25 -36.00
CA CYS A 253 -0.55 29.96 -36.04
C CYS A 253 -1.80 30.00 -35.15
N ASP A 254 -2.91 29.47 -35.65
CA ASP A 254 -4.15 29.32 -34.88
C ASP A 254 -4.10 28.02 -34.06
N LEU A 255 -4.00 28.14 -32.73
CA LEU A 255 -3.94 26.99 -31.84
C LEU A 255 -5.28 26.24 -31.77
N VAL A 256 -6.40 26.90 -32.11
CA VAL A 256 -7.73 26.26 -32.16
C VAL A 256 -7.80 25.26 -33.31
N ASP A 257 -7.30 25.65 -34.48
CA ASP A 257 -7.27 24.77 -35.65
C ASP A 257 -6.33 23.57 -35.43
N VAL A 258 -5.18 23.79 -34.80
CA VAL A 258 -4.25 22.71 -34.44
C VAL A 258 -4.87 21.77 -33.40
N ALA A 259 -5.57 22.32 -32.39
CA ALA A 259 -6.28 21.53 -31.39
C ALA A 259 -7.40 20.69 -32.01
N TYR A 260 -8.16 21.27 -32.95
CA TYR A 260 -9.21 20.56 -33.67
C TYR A 260 -8.66 19.41 -34.54
N ARG A 261 -7.55 19.65 -35.26
CA ARG A 261 -6.87 18.62 -36.08
C ARG A 261 -6.43 17.41 -35.25
N GLU A 262 -6.01 17.63 -34.00
CA GLU A 262 -5.47 16.59 -33.11
C GLU A 262 -6.51 16.03 -32.12
N GLY A 263 -7.75 16.53 -32.16
CA GLY A 263 -8.83 16.13 -31.27
C GLY A 263 -8.57 16.48 -29.80
N LYS A 264 -7.97 17.64 -29.55
CA LYS A 264 -7.62 18.13 -28.20
C LYS A 264 -8.20 19.52 -27.95
N ASP A 265 -8.11 19.96 -26.71
CA ASP A 265 -8.54 21.29 -26.32
C ASP A 265 -7.48 22.35 -26.62
N ARG A 266 -7.93 23.57 -26.93
CA ARG A 266 -7.07 24.74 -27.10
C ARG A 266 -6.11 24.94 -25.91
N VAL A 267 -6.63 24.78 -24.69
CA VAL A 267 -5.84 24.93 -23.45
C VAL A 267 -4.73 23.88 -23.36
N TRP A 268 -4.96 22.68 -23.88
CA TRP A 268 -3.94 21.62 -23.91
C TRP A 268 -2.80 22.00 -24.85
N VAL A 269 -3.12 22.46 -26.07
CA VAL A 269 -2.12 22.91 -27.05
C VAL A 269 -1.35 24.13 -26.52
N GLU A 270 -2.03 25.11 -25.92
CA GLU A 270 -1.39 26.28 -25.35
C GLU A 270 -0.40 25.91 -24.24
N LYS A 271 -0.80 25.07 -23.28
CA LYS A 271 0.09 24.59 -22.22
C LYS A 271 1.29 23.84 -22.79
N LEU A 272 1.08 23.02 -23.81
CA LEU A 272 2.14 22.29 -24.49
C LEU A 272 3.14 23.23 -25.16
N VAL A 273 2.67 24.25 -25.89
CA VAL A 273 3.52 25.25 -26.56
C VAL A 273 4.31 26.09 -25.56
N ARG A 274 3.73 26.41 -24.40
CA ARG A 274 4.43 27.10 -23.30
C ARG A 274 5.49 26.20 -22.66
N ALA A 275 5.16 24.93 -22.39
CA ALA A 275 6.04 23.97 -21.74
C ALA A 275 7.19 23.49 -22.64
N SER A 276 6.98 23.41 -23.96
CA SER A 276 8.00 22.95 -24.92
C SER A 276 9.17 23.94 -25.08
N GLY A 277 9.05 25.17 -24.57
CA GLY A 277 10.04 26.21 -24.76
C GLY A 277 10.07 26.80 -26.18
N LEU A 278 9.12 26.42 -27.05
CA LEU A 278 9.04 26.91 -28.42
C LEU A 278 9.00 28.44 -28.49
N MET A 279 8.22 29.08 -27.60
CA MET A 279 8.14 30.54 -27.51
C MET A 279 9.51 31.18 -27.24
N GLY A 280 10.28 30.61 -26.30
CA GLY A 280 11.61 31.09 -25.96
C GLY A 280 12.61 30.89 -27.11
N GLY A 281 12.49 29.77 -27.84
CA GLY A 281 13.28 29.53 -29.05
C GLY A 281 13.01 30.57 -30.14
N LEU A 282 11.74 30.79 -30.46
CA LEU A 282 11.32 31.76 -31.48
C LEU A 282 11.67 33.21 -31.11
N GLN A 283 11.65 33.56 -29.83
CA GLN A 283 12.05 34.90 -29.36
C GLN A 283 13.56 35.14 -29.52
N ARG A 284 14.40 34.10 -29.38
CA ARG A 284 15.85 34.19 -29.64
C ARG A 284 16.19 34.31 -31.12
N GLU A 285 15.35 33.76 -32.00
CA GLU A 285 15.46 33.91 -33.46
C GLU A 285 15.15 35.35 -33.94
N GLY A 286 14.73 36.24 -33.04
CA GLY A 286 14.42 37.64 -33.31
C GLY A 286 12.92 37.90 -33.43
N GLY A 287 12.45 38.92 -32.73
CA GLY A 287 11.05 39.30 -32.64
C GLY A 287 10.41 38.92 -31.30
N HIS A 288 9.21 39.45 -31.07
CA HIS A 288 8.43 39.20 -29.87
C HIS A 288 7.32 38.20 -30.15
N VAL A 289 7.24 37.13 -29.36
CA VAL A 289 6.25 36.06 -29.53
C VAL A 289 5.26 36.14 -28.38
N MET A 290 3.97 36.18 -28.72
CA MET A 290 2.89 36.21 -27.73
C MET A 290 1.76 35.27 -28.13
N VAL A 291 1.00 34.83 -27.14
CA VAL A 291 -0.26 34.10 -27.32
C VAL A 291 -1.39 35.08 -27.05
N THR A 292 -2.30 35.23 -28.02
CA THR A 292 -3.48 36.09 -27.93
C THR A 292 -4.62 35.39 -27.19
N GLU A 293 -5.58 36.16 -26.68
CA GLU A 293 -6.77 35.63 -26.00
C GLU A 293 -7.64 34.75 -26.91
N SER A 294 -7.66 35.04 -28.21
CA SER A 294 -8.35 34.24 -29.22
C SER A 294 -7.68 32.88 -29.48
N GLY A 295 -6.45 32.67 -28.98
CA GLY A 295 -5.73 31.39 -29.13
C GLY A 295 -4.78 31.37 -30.33
N TRP A 296 -4.35 32.54 -30.83
CA TRP A 296 -3.32 32.62 -31.84
C TRP A 296 -1.95 32.81 -31.19
N ILE A 297 -0.95 32.08 -31.67
CA ILE A 297 0.45 32.42 -31.41
C ILE A 297 0.93 33.33 -32.54
N VAL A 298 1.50 34.48 -32.18
CA VAL A 298 1.93 35.50 -33.14
C VAL A 298 3.37 35.89 -32.84
N ARG A 299 4.20 35.92 -33.89
CA ARG A 299 5.56 36.42 -33.89
C ARG A 299 5.61 37.79 -34.57
N ILE A 300 5.99 38.80 -33.82
CA ILE A 300 6.17 40.18 -34.28
C ILE A 300 7.67 40.41 -34.50
N ASP A 301 8.11 40.41 -35.75
CA ASP A 301 9.47 40.75 -36.14
C ASP A 301 9.58 42.21 -36.61
N GLU A 302 10.81 42.69 -36.74
CA GLU A 302 11.12 44.04 -37.19
C GLU A 302 10.52 44.32 -38.58
N GLY A 303 10.64 43.37 -39.51
CA GLY A 303 10.10 43.51 -40.87
C GLY A 303 8.58 43.58 -40.92
N LEU A 304 7.85 42.87 -40.04
CA LEU A 304 6.40 43.06 -39.90
C LEU A 304 6.09 44.46 -39.37
N MET A 305 6.77 44.90 -38.31
CA MET A 305 6.53 46.22 -37.73
C MET A 305 6.82 47.35 -38.72
N GLU A 306 7.87 47.22 -39.54
CA GLU A 306 8.19 48.20 -40.57
C GLU A 306 7.04 48.35 -41.60
N ARG A 307 6.47 47.22 -42.04
CA ARG A 307 5.29 47.23 -42.93
C ARG A 307 4.08 47.87 -42.25
N VAL A 308 3.83 47.52 -40.99
CA VAL A 308 2.71 48.06 -40.21
C VAL A 308 2.85 49.57 -40.02
N TYR A 309 4.04 50.08 -39.73
CA TYR A 309 4.28 51.52 -39.62
C TYR A 309 4.08 52.24 -40.95
N ARG A 310 4.52 51.65 -42.06
CA ARG A 310 4.31 52.20 -43.41
C ARG A 310 2.82 52.29 -43.75
N ASP A 311 2.07 51.23 -43.47
CA ASP A 311 0.62 51.19 -43.70
C ASP A 311 -0.12 52.16 -42.78
N ALA A 312 0.32 52.27 -41.52
CA ALA A 312 -0.21 53.24 -40.57
C ALA A 312 0.09 54.69 -40.98
N GLN A 313 1.26 54.97 -41.55
CA GLN A 313 1.60 56.29 -42.08
C GLN A 313 0.67 56.68 -43.23
N MET A 314 0.45 55.77 -44.20
CA MET A 314 -0.49 56.02 -45.30
C MET A 314 -1.92 56.28 -44.80
N LEU A 315 -2.35 55.57 -43.75
CA LEU A 315 -3.65 55.78 -43.13
C LEU A 315 -3.73 57.11 -42.36
N GLY A 316 -2.62 57.51 -41.73
CA GLY A 316 -2.48 58.78 -41.03
C GLY A 316 -2.48 59.99 -41.96
N ASP A 317 -1.83 59.90 -43.13
CA ASP A 317 -1.81 60.99 -44.13
C ASP A 317 -3.23 61.34 -44.62
N ALA A 318 -4.14 60.36 -44.66
CA ALA A 318 -5.55 60.56 -44.97
C ALA A 318 -6.36 61.18 -43.81
N LYS A 319 -5.83 61.18 -42.57
CA LYS A 319 -6.51 61.58 -41.33
C LYS A 319 -5.74 62.65 -40.54
N GLU A 320 -5.06 63.57 -41.23
CA GLU A 320 -4.31 64.67 -40.61
C GLU A 320 -3.17 64.21 -39.66
N GLY A 321 -2.56 63.07 -39.96
CA GLY A 321 -1.42 62.52 -39.21
C GLY A 321 -1.78 61.85 -37.88
N LYS A 322 -3.07 61.61 -37.59
CA LYS A 322 -3.53 60.98 -36.35
C LYS A 322 -4.03 59.56 -36.61
N VAL A 323 -3.44 58.58 -35.91
CA VAL A 323 -3.88 57.19 -35.92
C VAL A 323 -4.12 56.75 -34.48
N SER A 324 -5.33 56.26 -34.19
CA SER A 324 -5.66 55.72 -32.88
C SER A 324 -5.04 54.33 -32.67
N PHE A 325 -4.84 53.91 -31.42
CA PHE A 325 -4.32 52.57 -31.11
C PHE A 325 -5.20 51.44 -31.66
N ALA A 326 -6.51 51.61 -31.69
CA ALA A 326 -7.43 50.64 -32.26
C ALA A 326 -7.22 50.47 -33.78
N GLU A 327 -7.02 51.59 -34.49
CA GLU A 327 -6.74 51.56 -35.93
C GLU A 327 -5.37 50.96 -36.23
N PHE A 328 -4.35 51.31 -35.45
CA PHE A 328 -3.02 50.72 -35.55
C PHE A 328 -3.06 49.21 -35.28
N GLY A 329 -3.80 48.78 -34.26
CA GLY A 329 -4.05 47.37 -33.97
C GLY A 329 -4.71 46.63 -35.15
N GLY A 330 -5.69 47.25 -35.79
CA GLY A 330 -6.33 46.70 -36.99
C GLY A 330 -5.40 46.61 -38.20
N VAL A 331 -4.45 47.55 -38.36
CA VAL A 331 -3.40 47.46 -39.39
C VAL A 331 -2.42 46.31 -39.08
N LEU A 332 -2.00 46.19 -37.82
CA LEU A 332 -1.14 45.09 -37.36
C LEU A 332 -1.81 43.73 -37.59
N GLU A 333 -3.07 43.57 -37.22
CA GLU A 333 -3.83 42.34 -37.44
C GLU A 333 -3.90 41.98 -38.93
N LYS A 334 -4.21 42.95 -39.80
CA LYS A 334 -4.24 42.74 -41.26
C LYS A 334 -2.87 42.31 -41.79
N ALA A 335 -1.79 42.92 -41.33
CA ALA A 335 -0.43 42.58 -41.76
C ALA A 335 -0.03 41.16 -41.31
N VAL A 336 -0.39 40.77 -40.08
CA VAL A 336 -0.17 39.41 -39.57
C VAL A 336 -0.96 38.39 -40.40
N LEU A 337 -2.25 38.62 -40.63
CA LEU A 337 -3.09 37.71 -41.42
C LEU A 337 -2.68 37.65 -42.89
N ALA A 338 -2.21 38.76 -43.46
CA ALA A 338 -1.68 38.77 -44.82
C ALA A 338 -0.41 37.91 -44.94
N ARG A 339 0.48 37.96 -43.94
CA ARG A 339 1.67 37.11 -43.87
C ARG A 339 1.32 35.63 -43.70
N ALA A 340 0.27 35.32 -42.94
CA ALA A 340 -0.20 33.95 -42.74
C ALA A 340 -0.72 33.29 -44.04
N LYS A 341 -1.20 34.11 -44.99
CA LYS A 341 -1.76 33.66 -46.28
C LYS A 341 -0.74 33.63 -47.42
N ALA A 342 0.45 34.22 -47.22
CA ALA A 342 1.48 34.37 -48.24
C ALA A 342 2.40 33.13 -48.30
#